data_AF-A0A929UU63-F1
#
_entry.id   AF-A0A929UU63-F1
#
_cell.length_a   1.000
_cell.length_b   1.000
_cell.length_c   1.000
_cell.angle_alpha   90.00
_cell.angle_beta   90.00
_cell.angle_gamma   90.00
#
_symmetry.space_group_name_H-M   'P 1'
#
loop_
_entity.id
_entity.type
_entity.pdbx_description
1 polymer ?
#
loop_
_entity_poly.entity_id
_entity_poly.type
_entity_poly.pdbx_seq_one_letter_code
_entity_poly.pdbx_strand_id
1 'polypeptide(L)'
;MKKLALLIISSVGVIGILGLYNMTNYSVANAATTASSKLSQTINPGVLSTDIRNSSNVVVNNPTFSMAAKTVSFSQQTSTGTFGDNQNRIYVENPGAANNGWTLTLNASQPGSGEWRSAGSDTYKYNANATTGQLTVNPSAGTITPVIGSSTGVLKNAATAFSGSNPVRLMTASASADKVWAGYITGIGLTQAIPASQPAGTYTLPMVQTVTAI
;
A
#
# COMPACT_ATOMS: atom_id res chain seq x y z
N MET A 1 71.38 74.59 3.06
CA MET A 1 71.64 75.09 4.43
C MET A 1 71.42 76.61 4.49
N LYS A 2 70.40 77.09 5.21
CA LYS A 2 70.17 78.46 5.75
C LYS A 2 69.03 78.28 6.78
N LYS A 3 69.33 78.04 8.08
CA LYS A 3 69.26 79.01 9.20
C LYS A 3 67.97 79.87 9.16
N LEU A 4 66.92 79.71 9.98
CA LEU A 4 66.70 79.50 11.44
C LEU A 4 66.43 80.83 12.21
N ALA A 5 65.52 80.74 13.20
CA ALA A 5 65.08 81.71 14.23
C ALA A 5 63.80 82.51 13.87
N LEU A 6 62.65 82.43 14.55
CA LEU A 6 62.23 82.23 15.97
C LEU A 6 62.12 83.55 16.77
N LEU A 7 60.92 83.81 17.33
CA LEU A 7 60.71 84.70 18.48
C LEU A 7 59.47 84.22 19.29
N ILE A 8 59.55 84.26 20.63
CA ILE A 8 58.50 83.85 21.58
C ILE A 8 58.38 84.92 22.69
N ILE A 9 57.19 85.47 22.92
CA ILE A 9 56.76 86.31 24.09
C ILE A 9 55.20 86.21 24.19
N SER A 10 54.50 86.07 25.32
CA SER A 10 54.83 85.47 26.64
C SER A 10 53.55 85.21 27.49
N SER A 11 53.39 83.99 28.01
CA SER A 11 52.79 83.59 29.32
C SER A 11 51.58 84.30 29.95
N VAL A 12 50.54 83.52 30.34
CA VAL A 12 49.97 83.45 31.72
C VAL A 12 49.36 82.04 31.95
N GLY A 13 49.55 81.44 33.14
CA GLY A 13 48.65 80.40 33.70
C GLY A 13 49.16 78.96 33.70
N VAL A 14 49.26 78.35 34.89
CA VAL A 14 49.72 76.95 35.13
C VAL A 14 48.78 76.28 36.13
N ILE A 15 48.74 74.93 36.16
CA ILE A 15 48.09 74.05 37.16
C ILE A 15 46.54 73.99 37.02
N GLY A 16 45.87 72.83 36.99
CA GLY A 16 46.32 71.42 36.99
C GLY A 16 45.13 70.45 37.23
N ILE A 17 45.44 69.16 37.43
CA ILE A 17 44.54 68.09 37.93
C ILE A 17 43.55 67.45 36.92
N LEU A 18 44.00 66.31 36.39
CA LEU A 18 43.29 65.02 36.35
C LEU A 18 41.74 65.02 36.44
N GLY A 19 41.09 64.89 35.28
CA GLY A 19 39.68 64.50 35.13
C GLY A 19 39.54 63.12 34.51
N LEU A 20 40.09 62.08 35.14
CA LEU A 20 39.96 60.69 34.67
C LEU A 20 38.62 60.12 35.16
N TYR A 21 37.55 60.21 34.37
CA TYR A 21 36.27 59.58 34.73
C TYR A 21 35.50 59.06 33.50
N ASN A 22 35.10 57.79 33.58
CA ASN A 22 34.29 57.01 32.61
C ASN A 22 34.99 56.74 31.25
N MET A 23 35.43 55.52 30.94
CA MET A 23 34.58 54.33 30.67
C MET A 23 33.49 54.65 29.63
N THR A 24 33.38 53.97 28.49
CA THR A 24 33.57 52.52 28.26
C THR A 24 34.14 52.20 26.88
N ASN A 25 34.54 50.95 26.69
CA ASN A 25 34.80 50.36 25.38
C ASN A 25 33.68 50.69 24.39
N TYR A 26 34.01 51.27 23.23
CA TYR A 26 33.18 51.09 22.04
C TYR A 26 33.35 49.63 21.60
N SER A 27 32.58 48.75 22.22
CA SER A 27 32.41 47.39 21.75
C SER A 27 31.98 47.44 20.30
N VAL A 28 32.75 46.79 19.43
CA VAL A 28 32.25 46.43 18.10
C VAL A 28 31.04 45.53 18.31
N ALA A 29 29.85 46.12 18.23
CA ALA A 29 28.62 45.39 18.21
C ALA A 29 28.52 44.66 16.87
N ASN A 30 29.12 43.46 16.81
CA ASN A 30 28.87 42.49 15.76
C ASN A 30 27.38 42.07 15.87
N ALA A 31 26.50 42.89 15.32
CA ALA A 31 25.10 42.57 15.18
C ALA A 31 24.99 41.32 14.30
N ALA A 32 24.63 40.19 14.91
CA ALA A 32 24.34 38.98 14.17
C ALA A 32 23.07 39.21 13.33
N THR A 33 23.24 39.52 12.04
CA THR A 33 22.13 39.73 11.11
C THR A 33 21.51 38.37 10.75
N THR A 34 20.62 37.88 11.61
CA THR A 34 19.88 36.64 11.38
C THR A 34 18.77 36.88 10.36
N ALA A 35 18.85 36.24 9.20
CA ALA A 35 17.77 36.20 8.22
C ALA A 35 16.95 34.91 8.39
N SER A 36 15.64 35.04 8.62
CA SER A 36 14.73 33.91 8.70
C SER A 36 14.26 33.48 7.30
N SER A 37 14.07 32.18 7.09
CA SER A 37 13.53 31.60 5.85
C SER A 37 12.54 30.49 6.17
N LYS A 38 11.61 30.23 5.25
CA LYS A 38 10.64 29.13 5.34
C LYS A 38 10.78 28.22 4.13
N LEU A 39 10.96 26.93 4.38
CA LEU A 39 10.83 25.89 3.36
C LEU A 39 9.36 25.45 3.25
N SER A 40 8.93 25.09 2.05
CA SER A 40 7.59 24.56 1.78
C SER A 40 7.70 23.26 0.99
N GLN A 41 6.89 22.26 1.36
CA GLN A 41 6.79 20.99 0.66
C GLN A 41 5.32 20.61 0.55
N THR A 42 4.92 20.14 -0.63
CA THR A 42 3.58 19.59 -0.88
C THR A 42 3.72 18.10 -1.14
N ILE A 43 2.93 17.29 -0.43
CA ILE A 43 2.83 15.84 -0.64
C ILE A 43 1.40 15.58 -1.11
N ASN A 44 1.27 15.06 -2.33
CA ASN A 44 -0.02 14.69 -2.91
C ASN A 44 -0.34 13.22 -2.62
N PRO A 45 -1.63 12.82 -2.60
CA PRO A 45 -2.00 11.41 -2.56
C PRO A 45 -1.40 10.61 -3.73
N GLY A 46 -1.06 9.35 -3.47
CA GLY A 46 -0.74 8.37 -4.51
C GLY A 46 -1.99 7.72 -5.10
N VAL A 47 -1.82 6.61 -5.84
CA VAL A 47 -2.93 5.90 -6.49
C VAL A 47 -3.34 4.66 -5.67
N LEU A 48 -4.65 4.45 -5.51
CA LEU A 48 -5.19 3.20 -4.97
C LEU A 48 -4.86 2.04 -5.92
N SER A 49 -4.15 1.01 -5.44
CA SER A 49 -3.67 -0.08 -6.30
C SER A 49 -3.70 -1.44 -5.60
N THR A 50 -3.63 -2.50 -6.40
CA THR A 50 -3.57 -3.89 -5.94
C THR A 50 -2.71 -4.72 -6.88
N ASP A 51 -1.95 -5.65 -6.32
CA ASP A 51 -1.11 -6.61 -7.03
C ASP A 51 -0.93 -7.87 -6.17
N ILE A 52 -0.07 -8.80 -6.60
CA ILE A 52 0.29 -10.00 -5.85
C ILE A 52 1.79 -9.96 -5.60
N ARG A 53 2.23 -10.05 -4.33
CA ARG A 53 3.65 -9.87 -3.95
C ARG A 53 4.23 -11.07 -3.21
N ASN A 54 5.48 -11.39 -3.51
CA ASN A 54 6.23 -12.40 -2.76
C ASN A 54 6.62 -11.90 -1.36
N SER A 55 7.26 -12.77 -0.56
CA SER A 55 7.71 -12.46 0.80
C SER A 55 8.67 -11.26 0.87
N SER A 56 9.40 -10.96 -0.21
CA SER A 56 10.32 -9.81 -0.34
C SER A 56 9.64 -8.53 -0.86
N ASN A 57 8.30 -8.50 -0.93
CA ASN A 57 7.49 -7.38 -1.43
C ASN A 57 7.72 -7.05 -2.92
N VAL A 58 8.13 -8.04 -3.73
CA VAL A 58 8.26 -7.92 -5.19
C VAL A 58 7.02 -8.50 -5.87
N VAL A 59 6.51 -7.81 -6.89
CA VAL A 59 5.36 -8.25 -7.69
C VAL A 59 5.63 -9.61 -8.35
N VAL A 60 4.69 -10.54 -8.22
CA VAL A 60 4.72 -11.86 -8.85
C VAL A 60 3.98 -11.78 -10.18
N ASN A 61 4.69 -12.06 -11.27
CA ASN A 61 4.08 -12.15 -12.60
C ASN A 61 3.46 -13.54 -12.80
N ASN A 62 2.22 -13.58 -13.30
CA ASN A 62 1.46 -14.82 -13.56
C ASN A 62 1.39 -15.80 -12.36
N PRO A 63 0.95 -15.35 -11.15
CA PRO A 63 0.85 -16.21 -9.98
C PRO A 63 -0.20 -17.31 -10.18
N THR A 64 0.10 -18.51 -9.68
CA THR A 64 -0.77 -19.69 -9.80
C THR A 64 -1.15 -20.21 -8.42
N PHE A 65 -2.44 -20.46 -8.19
CA PHE A 65 -2.95 -21.01 -6.94
C PHE A 65 -3.49 -22.42 -7.19
N SER A 66 -2.83 -23.42 -6.61
CA SER A 66 -3.19 -24.83 -6.82
C SER A 66 -4.40 -25.25 -6.00
N MET A 67 -5.27 -26.04 -6.63
CA MET A 67 -6.32 -26.82 -5.99
C MET A 67 -5.82 -28.26 -5.78
N ALA A 68 -6.31 -28.96 -4.75
CA ALA A 68 -5.94 -30.34 -4.46
C ALA A 68 -6.31 -31.28 -5.63
N ALA A 69 -5.35 -32.09 -6.08
CA ALA A 69 -5.55 -33.06 -7.15
C ALA A 69 -6.60 -34.11 -6.78
N LYS A 70 -7.39 -34.56 -7.77
CA LYS A 70 -8.42 -35.58 -7.62
C LYS A 70 -8.30 -36.63 -8.73
N THR A 71 -8.62 -37.87 -8.42
CA THR A 71 -8.75 -38.95 -9.41
C THR A 71 -10.15 -38.89 -10.05
N VAL A 72 -10.24 -39.18 -11.34
CA VAL A 72 -11.51 -39.28 -12.10
C VAL A 72 -12.52 -40.16 -11.35
N SER A 73 -13.78 -39.73 -11.31
CA SER A 73 -14.83 -40.33 -10.50
C SER A 73 -16.20 -40.17 -11.16
N PHE A 74 -17.03 -41.21 -11.13
CA PHE A 74 -18.43 -41.16 -11.58
C PHE A 74 -19.38 -40.48 -10.57
N SER A 75 -18.86 -40.06 -9.43
CA SER A 75 -19.55 -39.20 -8.46
C SER A 75 -18.88 -37.82 -8.40
N GLN A 76 -19.68 -36.79 -8.13
CA GLN A 76 -19.22 -35.43 -7.86
C GLN A 76 -18.12 -35.44 -6.80
N GLN A 77 -17.14 -34.56 -6.96
CA GLN A 77 -16.05 -34.40 -6.00
C GLN A 77 -15.94 -32.97 -5.50
N THR A 78 -15.34 -32.80 -4.32
CA THR A 78 -14.86 -31.49 -3.85
C THR A 78 -13.35 -31.47 -3.87
N SER A 79 -12.77 -30.39 -4.42
CA SER A 79 -11.37 -30.03 -4.28
C SER A 79 -11.24 -28.73 -3.49
N THR A 80 -10.19 -28.61 -2.69
CA THR A 80 -9.89 -27.43 -1.88
C THR A 80 -8.53 -26.85 -2.24
N GLY A 81 -8.36 -25.54 -1.98
CA GLY A 81 -7.10 -24.84 -2.22
C GLY A 81 -7.02 -23.58 -1.38
N THR A 82 -6.01 -22.76 -1.65
CA THR A 82 -5.81 -21.48 -0.94
C THR A 82 -5.44 -20.39 -1.94
N PHE A 83 -6.18 -19.29 -1.89
CA PHE A 83 -5.86 -18.06 -2.59
C PHE A 83 -5.08 -17.15 -1.64
N GLY A 84 -3.90 -16.72 -2.06
CA GLY A 84 -2.97 -15.94 -1.25
C GLY A 84 -2.14 -16.77 -0.26
N ASP A 85 -0.82 -16.74 -0.42
CA ASP A 85 0.15 -17.33 0.51
C ASP A 85 1.34 -16.36 0.74
N ASN A 86 2.35 -16.74 1.53
CA ASN A 86 3.48 -15.85 1.85
C ASN A 86 4.38 -15.51 0.65
N GLN A 87 4.34 -16.27 -0.43
CA GLN A 87 5.01 -15.99 -1.71
C GLN A 87 4.06 -15.42 -2.77
N ASN A 88 2.75 -15.40 -2.52
CA ASN A 88 1.72 -14.85 -3.40
C ASN A 88 0.72 -14.01 -2.58
N ARG A 89 1.19 -12.98 -1.87
CA ARG A 89 0.36 -12.16 -0.96
C ARG A 89 -0.55 -11.24 -1.77
N ILE A 90 -1.86 -11.26 -1.50
CA ILE A 90 -2.84 -10.42 -2.20
C ILE A 90 -2.80 -9.03 -1.58
N TYR A 91 -2.14 -8.07 -2.24
CA TYR A 91 -1.73 -6.79 -1.66
C TYR A 91 -2.63 -5.63 -2.12
N VAL A 92 -2.83 -4.64 -1.25
CA VAL A 92 -3.51 -3.37 -1.54
C VAL A 92 -2.73 -2.20 -0.97
N GLU A 93 -2.61 -1.12 -1.74
CA GLU A 93 -2.02 0.16 -1.32
C GLU A 93 -3.02 1.28 -1.54
N ASN A 94 -3.31 2.04 -0.48
CA ASN A 94 -4.07 3.28 -0.50
C ASN A 94 -3.20 4.42 0.04
N PRO A 95 -2.47 5.16 -0.81
CA PRO A 95 -1.63 6.27 -0.37
C PRO A 95 -2.42 7.59 -0.26
N GLY A 96 -3.61 7.56 0.37
CA GLY A 96 -4.46 8.74 0.60
C GLY A 96 -5.52 9.04 -0.46
N ALA A 97 -5.71 8.18 -1.46
CA ALA A 97 -6.69 8.40 -2.54
C ALA A 97 -8.13 7.99 -2.18
N ALA A 98 -8.30 6.93 -1.38
CA ALA A 98 -9.59 6.28 -1.13
C ALA A 98 -10.04 6.49 0.34
N ASN A 99 -10.19 7.74 0.75
CA ASN A 99 -10.42 8.13 2.14
C ASN A 99 -11.83 7.82 2.68
N ASN A 100 -12.80 7.57 1.80
CA ASN A 100 -14.15 7.11 2.17
C ASN A 100 -14.23 5.57 2.31
N GLY A 101 -13.16 4.87 1.96
CA GLY A 101 -13.10 3.41 1.89
C GLY A 101 -12.76 2.89 0.49
N TRP A 102 -12.55 1.58 0.42
CA TRP A 102 -12.27 0.85 -0.81
C TRP A 102 -12.72 -0.61 -0.69
N THR A 103 -12.88 -1.29 -1.82
CA THR A 103 -13.18 -2.73 -1.89
C THR A 103 -12.15 -3.43 -2.75
N LEU A 104 -11.66 -4.57 -2.28
CA LEU A 104 -10.89 -5.53 -3.08
C LEU A 104 -11.79 -6.70 -3.44
N THR A 105 -11.83 -7.04 -4.72
CA THR A 105 -12.72 -8.07 -5.26
C THR A 105 -11.97 -9.04 -6.17
N LEU A 106 -12.53 -10.23 -6.37
CA LEU A 106 -11.99 -11.30 -7.22
C LEU A 106 -13.09 -11.82 -8.15
N ASN A 107 -12.78 -12.02 -9.42
CA ASN A 107 -13.68 -12.61 -10.42
C ASN A 107 -12.91 -13.47 -11.42
N ALA A 108 -13.61 -14.26 -12.24
CA ALA A 108 -13.00 -14.80 -13.45
C ALA A 108 -12.65 -13.67 -14.42
N SER A 109 -11.60 -13.86 -15.24
CA SER A 109 -11.20 -12.87 -16.27
C SER A 109 -12.30 -12.64 -17.32
N GLN A 110 -13.19 -13.62 -17.48
CA GLN A 110 -14.41 -13.54 -18.28
C GLN A 110 -15.61 -13.76 -17.34
N PRO A 111 -16.13 -12.70 -16.68
CA PRO A 111 -17.22 -12.82 -15.73
C PRO A 111 -18.48 -13.46 -16.34
N GLY A 112 -18.99 -14.51 -15.70
CA GLY A 112 -20.22 -15.19 -16.13
C GLY A 112 -20.00 -16.29 -17.18
N SER A 113 -19.07 -16.12 -18.12
CA SER A 113 -18.81 -17.06 -19.23
C SER A 113 -17.53 -17.87 -19.11
N GLY A 114 -16.58 -17.46 -18.25
CA GLY A 114 -15.36 -18.19 -17.97
C GLY A 114 -15.62 -19.61 -17.43
N GLU A 115 -14.67 -20.50 -17.66
CA GLU A 115 -14.77 -21.92 -17.30
C GLU A 115 -13.41 -22.43 -16.83
N TRP A 116 -13.41 -23.45 -15.97
CA TRP A 116 -12.25 -24.31 -15.81
C TRP A 116 -12.02 -25.05 -17.13
N ARG A 117 -10.84 -24.92 -17.73
CA ARG A 117 -10.52 -25.52 -19.04
C ARG A 117 -9.23 -26.33 -18.99
N SER A 118 -9.27 -27.55 -19.53
CA SER A 118 -8.09 -28.41 -19.71
C SER A 118 -7.21 -27.94 -20.88
N ALA A 119 -5.98 -28.43 -20.97
CA ALA A 119 -5.10 -28.17 -22.12
C ALA A 119 -5.59 -28.81 -23.44
N GLY A 120 -6.59 -29.70 -23.38
CA GLY A 120 -7.32 -30.21 -24.54
C GLY A 120 -8.50 -29.30 -24.86
N SER A 121 -9.72 -29.78 -24.59
CA SER A 121 -10.97 -29.04 -24.82
C SER A 121 -12.01 -29.18 -23.72
N ASP A 122 -11.75 -29.98 -22.69
CA ASP A 122 -12.73 -30.26 -21.63
C ASP A 122 -12.91 -29.05 -20.73
N THR A 123 -14.16 -28.77 -20.35
CA THR A 123 -14.47 -27.66 -19.44
C THR A 123 -15.52 -28.01 -18.40
N TYR A 124 -15.57 -27.21 -17.33
CA TYR A 124 -16.69 -27.17 -16.39
C TYR A 124 -16.85 -25.78 -15.74
N LYS A 125 -18.01 -25.52 -15.14
CA LYS A 125 -18.34 -24.18 -14.63
C LYS A 125 -17.63 -23.88 -13.30
N TYR A 126 -17.37 -22.60 -13.07
CA TYR A 126 -16.97 -22.08 -11.76
C TYR A 126 -18.13 -21.41 -11.02
N ASN A 127 -19.25 -21.15 -11.71
CA ASN A 127 -20.27 -20.20 -11.27
C ASN A 127 -21.71 -20.73 -11.41
N ALA A 128 -21.91 -22.05 -11.41
CA ALA A 128 -23.22 -22.67 -11.55
C ALA A 128 -23.68 -23.26 -10.21
N ASN A 129 -23.80 -24.57 -10.11
CA ASN A 129 -24.19 -25.30 -8.90
C ASN A 129 -23.19 -26.46 -8.65
N ALA A 130 -23.31 -27.15 -7.52
CA ALA A 130 -22.38 -28.21 -7.16
C ALA A 130 -22.25 -29.30 -8.25
N THR A 131 -23.34 -29.65 -8.96
CA THR A 131 -23.36 -30.71 -9.97
C THR A 131 -22.64 -30.32 -11.26
N THR A 132 -22.75 -29.07 -11.70
CA THR A 132 -22.16 -28.56 -12.95
C THR A 132 -20.86 -27.77 -12.76
N GLY A 133 -20.50 -27.49 -11.51
CA GLY A 133 -19.29 -26.82 -11.11
C GLY A 133 -19.57 -25.46 -10.44
N GLN A 134 -19.04 -25.32 -9.22
CA GLN A 134 -19.19 -24.12 -8.40
C GLN A 134 -17.93 -23.90 -7.56
N LEU A 135 -17.36 -22.70 -7.68
CA LEU A 135 -16.25 -22.19 -6.89
C LEU A 135 -16.82 -21.35 -5.74
N THR A 136 -16.43 -21.69 -4.53
CA THR A 136 -16.64 -20.89 -3.32
C THR A 136 -15.32 -20.32 -2.86
N VAL A 137 -15.30 -19.00 -2.71
CA VAL A 137 -14.16 -18.26 -2.15
C VAL A 137 -14.51 -17.87 -0.72
N ASN A 138 -13.62 -18.15 0.23
CA ASN A 138 -13.82 -17.92 1.65
C ASN A 138 -12.78 -16.94 2.22
N PRO A 139 -13.02 -15.61 2.13
CA PRO A 139 -12.14 -14.61 2.71
C PRO A 139 -12.13 -14.63 4.23
N SER A 140 -13.19 -15.13 4.89
CA SER A 140 -13.27 -15.15 6.37
C SER A 140 -12.24 -16.08 7.00
N ALA A 141 -11.78 -17.11 6.28
CA ALA A 141 -10.66 -17.96 6.68
C ALA A 141 -9.29 -17.27 6.62
N GLY A 142 -9.15 -16.19 5.84
CA GLY A 142 -7.87 -15.52 5.62
C GLY A 142 -7.37 -14.68 6.80
N THR A 143 -6.15 -14.16 6.66
CA THR A 143 -5.48 -13.27 7.62
C THR A 143 -5.11 -11.98 6.94
N ILE A 144 -5.60 -10.85 7.44
CA ILE A 144 -5.20 -9.51 7.01
C ILE A 144 -3.94 -9.11 7.80
N THR A 145 -2.90 -8.69 7.10
CA THR A 145 -1.67 -8.17 7.70
C THR A 145 -1.43 -6.73 7.20
N PRO A 146 -1.66 -5.71 8.04
CA PRO A 146 -1.22 -4.35 7.75
C PRO A 146 0.31 -4.26 7.71
N VAL A 147 0.82 -3.45 6.78
CA VAL A 147 2.24 -3.06 6.67
C VAL A 147 2.38 -1.56 6.97
N ILE A 148 1.39 -0.75 6.56
CA ILE A 148 1.25 0.67 6.93
C ILE A 148 -0.20 0.87 7.41
N GLY A 149 -0.36 1.57 8.52
CA GLY A 149 -1.65 1.75 9.19
C GLY A 149 -2.05 0.54 10.05
N SER A 150 -3.25 0.62 10.62
CA SER A 150 -3.87 -0.40 11.46
C SER A 150 -4.82 -1.31 10.66
N SER A 151 -5.38 -2.33 11.29
CA SER A 151 -6.49 -3.12 10.74
C SER A 151 -7.88 -2.51 11.02
N THR A 152 -7.94 -1.36 11.71
CA THR A 152 -9.20 -0.68 12.03
C THR A 152 -9.96 -0.34 10.75
N GLY A 153 -11.26 -0.64 10.70
CA GLY A 153 -12.08 -0.39 9.51
C GLY A 153 -11.79 -1.28 8.29
N VAL A 154 -10.78 -2.17 8.33
CA VAL A 154 -10.43 -3.08 7.23
C VAL A 154 -10.91 -4.50 7.58
N LEU A 155 -11.90 -4.99 6.83
CA LEU A 155 -12.65 -6.21 7.15
C LEU A 155 -12.50 -7.28 6.07
N LYS A 156 -12.50 -8.54 6.51
CA LYS A 156 -12.68 -9.73 5.65
C LYS A 156 -14.17 -9.90 5.33
N ASN A 157 -14.47 -10.39 4.14
CA ASN A 157 -15.85 -10.70 3.73
C ASN A 157 -16.22 -12.17 4.01
N ALA A 158 -17.52 -12.47 3.98
CA ALA A 158 -18.04 -13.82 4.18
C ALA A 158 -17.75 -14.75 2.98
N ALA A 159 -17.80 -16.07 3.22
CA ALA A 159 -17.69 -17.06 2.17
C ALA A 159 -18.81 -16.88 1.13
N THR A 160 -18.43 -16.83 -0.14
CA THR A 160 -19.35 -16.57 -1.25
C THR A 160 -19.09 -17.55 -2.38
N ALA A 161 -20.15 -18.24 -2.82
CA ALA A 161 -20.13 -19.07 -4.02
C ALA A 161 -20.40 -18.21 -5.25
N PHE A 162 -19.68 -18.43 -6.35
CA PHE A 162 -20.03 -17.82 -7.63
C PHE A 162 -21.32 -18.48 -8.18
N SER A 163 -22.25 -17.64 -8.62
CA SER A 163 -23.56 -18.03 -9.17
C SER A 163 -23.95 -17.24 -10.43
N GLY A 164 -22.99 -16.53 -11.04
CA GLY A 164 -23.20 -15.65 -12.19
C GLY A 164 -21.94 -14.89 -12.56
N SER A 165 -22.07 -13.59 -12.88
CA SER A 165 -20.97 -12.69 -13.24
C SER A 165 -20.47 -11.80 -12.09
N ASN A 166 -21.15 -11.79 -10.94
CA ASN A 166 -20.78 -10.93 -9.81
C ASN A 166 -19.43 -11.36 -9.19
N PRO A 167 -18.54 -10.40 -8.86
CA PRO A 167 -17.28 -10.71 -8.19
C PRO A 167 -17.49 -11.04 -6.72
N VAL A 168 -16.60 -11.85 -6.14
CA VAL A 168 -16.55 -12.05 -4.68
C VAL A 168 -15.71 -10.92 -4.07
N ARG A 169 -16.23 -10.27 -3.03
CA ARG A 169 -15.46 -9.31 -2.22
C ARG A 169 -14.48 -10.09 -1.35
N LEU A 170 -13.21 -9.70 -1.32
CA LEU A 170 -12.19 -10.28 -0.45
C LEU A 170 -12.06 -9.44 0.81
N MET A 171 -11.72 -8.15 0.62
CA MET A 171 -11.54 -7.17 1.69
C MET A 171 -12.36 -5.90 1.42
N THR A 172 -12.75 -5.23 2.49
CA THR A 172 -13.41 -3.92 2.45
C THR A 172 -12.77 -3.01 3.48
N ALA A 173 -12.39 -1.80 3.10
CA ALA A 173 -12.08 -0.72 4.02
C ALA A 173 -13.25 0.28 4.08
N SER A 174 -13.63 0.70 5.29
CA SER A 174 -14.60 1.77 5.52
C SER A 174 -13.91 3.14 5.60
N ALA A 175 -14.71 4.22 5.69
CA ALA A 175 -14.23 5.57 6.01
C ALA A 175 -13.57 5.71 7.41
N SER A 176 -13.61 4.65 8.26
CA SER A 176 -12.90 4.60 9.54
C SER A 176 -11.56 3.86 9.46
N ALA A 177 -11.14 3.43 8.26
CA ALA A 177 -9.81 2.90 8.02
C ALA A 177 -8.77 4.03 7.87
N ASP A 178 -7.50 3.68 8.07
CA ASP A 178 -6.41 4.65 7.90
C ASP A 178 -6.33 5.16 6.47
N LYS A 179 -6.23 6.48 6.32
CA LYS A 179 -6.22 7.18 5.02
C LYS A 179 -5.00 6.81 4.18
N VAL A 180 -3.85 6.60 4.84
CA VAL A 180 -2.65 6.01 4.25
C VAL A 180 -2.52 4.61 4.81
N TRP A 181 -2.78 3.62 3.96
CA TRP A 181 -2.81 2.21 4.34
C TRP A 181 -2.12 1.35 3.29
N ALA A 182 -1.39 0.33 3.74
CA ALA A 182 -0.83 -0.70 2.87
C ALA A 182 -0.82 -2.03 3.62
N GLY A 183 -1.06 -3.13 2.92
CA GLY A 183 -1.08 -4.46 3.51
C GLY A 183 -1.67 -5.51 2.59
N TYR A 184 -1.87 -6.70 3.13
CA TYR A 184 -2.28 -7.85 2.33
C TYR A 184 -3.21 -8.81 3.07
N ILE A 185 -3.85 -9.69 2.29
CA ILE A 185 -4.55 -10.87 2.78
C ILE A 185 -3.93 -12.15 2.20
N THR A 186 -3.83 -13.17 3.06
CA THR A 186 -3.40 -14.54 2.73
C THR A 186 -4.34 -15.56 3.36
N GLY A 187 -4.30 -16.82 2.93
CA GLY A 187 -5.08 -17.89 3.55
C GLY A 187 -6.57 -17.88 3.19
N ILE A 188 -6.96 -17.26 2.07
CA ILE A 188 -8.36 -17.26 1.60
C ILE A 188 -8.69 -18.68 1.14
N GLY A 189 -9.64 -19.34 1.78
CA GLY A 189 -10.01 -20.70 1.44
C GLY A 189 -10.69 -20.78 0.07
N LEU A 190 -10.32 -21.76 -0.75
CA LEU A 190 -11.03 -22.08 -1.99
C LEU A 190 -11.65 -23.47 -1.88
N THR A 191 -12.89 -23.60 -2.35
CA THR A 191 -13.60 -24.89 -2.49
C THR A 191 -14.25 -24.96 -3.85
N GLN A 192 -13.87 -25.93 -4.67
CA GLN A 192 -14.48 -26.19 -5.99
C GLN A 192 -15.23 -27.52 -5.96
N ALA A 193 -16.51 -27.49 -6.32
CA ALA A 193 -17.25 -28.68 -6.70
C ALA A 193 -16.89 -29.07 -8.14
N ILE A 194 -16.44 -30.30 -8.35
CA ILE A 194 -16.05 -30.85 -9.66
C ILE A 194 -17.16 -31.82 -10.10
N PRO A 195 -17.69 -31.68 -11.33
CA PRO A 195 -18.69 -32.59 -11.87
C PRO A 195 -18.25 -34.05 -11.87
N ALA A 196 -19.22 -34.96 -11.85
CA ALA A 196 -18.98 -36.37 -12.12
C ALA A 196 -18.43 -36.56 -13.55
N SER A 197 -17.59 -37.58 -13.73
CA SER A 197 -17.01 -38.00 -15.01
C SER A 197 -16.12 -36.96 -15.70
N GLN A 198 -15.62 -35.95 -14.98
CA GLN A 198 -14.69 -34.98 -15.54
C GLN A 198 -13.40 -35.68 -16.03
N PRO A 199 -12.99 -35.54 -17.31
CA PRO A 199 -11.79 -36.18 -17.84
C PRO A 199 -10.50 -35.76 -17.12
N ALA A 200 -9.52 -36.66 -17.08
CA ALA A 200 -8.22 -36.39 -16.47
C ALA A 200 -7.46 -35.28 -17.22
N GLY A 201 -6.97 -34.29 -16.49
CA GLY A 201 -6.16 -33.20 -17.06
C GLY A 201 -5.90 -32.09 -16.04
N THR A 202 -5.00 -31.16 -16.38
CA THR A 202 -4.80 -29.94 -15.63
C THR A 202 -5.78 -28.88 -16.11
N TYR A 203 -6.77 -28.54 -15.29
CA TYR A 203 -7.73 -27.48 -15.57
C TYR A 203 -7.25 -26.15 -15.00
N THR A 204 -7.47 -25.08 -15.75
CA THR A 204 -7.14 -23.71 -15.32
C THR A 204 -8.35 -22.80 -15.44
N LEU A 205 -8.47 -21.83 -14.53
CA LEU A 205 -9.48 -20.78 -14.54
C LEU A 205 -8.74 -19.45 -14.30
N PRO A 206 -8.59 -18.58 -15.32
CA PRO A 206 -7.95 -17.27 -15.13
C PRO A 206 -8.84 -16.35 -14.28
N MET A 207 -8.26 -15.78 -13.24
CA MET A 207 -8.94 -14.87 -12.30
C MET A 207 -8.30 -13.48 -12.32
N VAL A 208 -9.08 -12.46 -12.02
CA VAL A 208 -8.64 -11.06 -11.93
C VAL A 208 -9.09 -10.48 -10.59
N GLN A 209 -8.18 -9.77 -9.93
CA GLN A 209 -8.47 -8.98 -8.74
C GLN A 209 -8.62 -7.51 -9.10
N THR A 210 -9.59 -6.83 -8.49
CA THR A 210 -9.87 -5.41 -8.75
C THR A 210 -10.05 -4.69 -7.41
N VAL A 211 -9.33 -3.58 -7.23
CA VAL A 211 -9.54 -2.66 -6.11
C VAL A 211 -10.24 -1.39 -6.59
N THR A 212 -11.26 -0.94 -5.87
CA THR A 212 -12.10 0.22 -6.25
C THR A 212 -12.38 1.07 -5.02
N ALA A 213 -12.23 2.40 -5.14
CA ALA A 213 -12.63 3.36 -4.11
C ALA A 213 -14.17 3.40 -3.95
N ILE A 214 -14.64 3.85 -2.79
CA ILE A 214 -16.06 4.05 -2.45
C ILE A 214 -16.40 5.54 -2.45
#